data_AF-A0A1H3DKT8-F1
#
_entry.id   AF-A0A1H3DKT8-F1
#
_cell.length_a   1.000
_cell.length_b   1.000
_cell.length_c   1.000
_cell.angle_alpha   90.00
_cell.angle_beta   90.00
_cell.angle_gamma   90.00
#
_symmetry.space_group_name_H-M   'P 1'
#
loop_
_entity.id
_entity.type
_entity.pdbx_description
1 polymer ?
#
loop_
_entity_poly.entity_id
_entity_poly.type
_entity_poly.pdbx_seq_one_letter_code
_entity_poly.pdbx_strand_id
1 'polypeptide(L)'
;MTTLRHGDRNAEVRLLQQRLNARAGAGLFVDGDYGDTTEAAVRAYQLRVGLVADGIAGSKTLATLAGADCSALLHNATLAAAATRLGVELATIYAVNEVESQGEGFLSPGRPKILFERHVMYQRIALPRSPGDDASALQARADRLAAQFPALVNARPGGYAGGAAEHQRLASARQIDAQCAPESASWGAFQIMGYHALRLGYASVDEFVRLMSQDENQQFEAFVRFIEAEPALLKALKARKWAAFARGYNGPNYARNLYDSKLEEAYRRHASCCAQEAA
;
A
#
# COMPACT_ATOMS: atom_id res chain seq x y z
N MET A 1 9.74 6.95 -16.23
CA MET A 1 10.53 5.78 -16.64
C MET A 1 9.56 4.64 -16.88
N THR A 2 9.77 3.86 -17.93
CA THR A 2 8.92 2.71 -18.26
C THR A 2 9.26 1.55 -17.33
N THR A 3 8.25 0.90 -16.76
CA THR A 3 8.42 -0.36 -16.01
C THR A 3 8.84 -1.47 -16.97
N LEU A 4 9.91 -2.20 -16.65
CA LEU A 4 10.41 -3.33 -17.44
C LEU A 4 10.14 -4.65 -16.71
N ARG A 5 9.72 -5.68 -17.44
CA ARG A 5 9.38 -7.01 -16.92
C ARG A 5 9.58 -8.10 -17.96
N HIS A 6 9.38 -9.35 -17.52
CA HIS A 6 9.47 -10.53 -18.37
C HIS A 6 8.71 -10.39 -19.69
N GLY A 7 9.36 -10.75 -20.79
CA GLY A 7 8.85 -10.65 -22.16
C GLY A 7 9.09 -9.31 -22.85
N ASP A 8 9.51 -8.26 -22.13
CA ASP A 8 9.88 -6.98 -22.74
C ASP A 8 11.14 -7.13 -23.61
N ARG A 9 11.09 -6.55 -24.81
CA ARG A 9 12.20 -6.57 -25.78
C ARG A 9 12.47 -5.20 -26.37
N ASN A 10 13.42 -4.47 -25.81
CA ASN A 10 13.72 -3.09 -26.22
C ASN A 10 15.10 -2.61 -25.74
N ALA A 11 15.47 -1.38 -26.14
CA ALA A 11 16.74 -0.77 -25.78
C ALA A 11 16.87 -0.47 -24.26
N GLU A 12 15.76 -0.22 -23.57
CA GLU A 12 15.76 0.02 -22.12
C GLU A 12 16.11 -1.27 -21.35
N VAL A 13 15.73 -2.44 -21.86
CA VAL A 13 16.17 -3.74 -21.30
C VAL A 13 17.69 -3.92 -21.47
N ARG A 14 18.28 -3.53 -22.60
CA ARG A 14 19.75 -3.55 -22.77
C ARG A 14 20.43 -2.69 -21.72
N LEU A 15 19.91 -1.48 -21.51
CA LEU A 15 20.44 -0.56 -20.51
C LEU A 15 20.30 -1.12 -19.09
N LEU A 16 19.18 -1.77 -18.78
CA LEU A 16 18.98 -2.48 -17.52
C LEU A 16 20.03 -3.60 -17.33
N GLN A 17 20.20 -4.48 -18.32
CA GLN A 17 21.17 -5.58 -18.28
C GLN A 17 22.61 -5.05 -18.08
N GLN A 18 23.00 -3.99 -18.78
CA GLN A 18 24.29 -3.32 -18.59
C GLN A 18 24.46 -2.79 -17.16
N ARG A 19 23.42 -2.13 -16.62
CA ARG A 19 23.46 -1.60 -15.24
C ARG A 19 23.54 -2.72 -14.21
N LEU A 20 22.80 -3.81 -14.38
CA LEU A 20 22.88 -5.00 -13.52
C LEU A 20 24.28 -5.63 -13.59
N ASN A 21 24.90 -5.73 -14.76
CA ASN A 21 26.27 -6.21 -14.88
C ASN A 21 27.26 -5.29 -14.14
N ALA A 22 27.16 -3.98 -14.37
CA ALA A 22 28.09 -3.01 -13.79
C ALA A 22 27.93 -2.85 -12.26
N ARG A 23 26.69 -2.86 -11.75
CA ARG A 23 26.38 -2.60 -10.33
C ARG A 23 26.23 -3.87 -9.50
N ALA A 24 25.85 -4.97 -10.14
CA ALA A 24 25.55 -6.22 -9.47
C ALA A 24 26.46 -7.39 -9.85
N GLY A 25 27.31 -7.23 -10.86
CA GLY A 25 28.14 -8.33 -11.35
C GLY A 25 27.31 -9.48 -11.92
N ALA A 26 26.11 -9.18 -12.44
CA ALA A 26 25.12 -10.20 -12.83
C ALA A 26 25.56 -11.12 -13.98
N GLY A 27 26.57 -10.73 -14.77
CA GLY A 27 27.11 -11.57 -15.85
C GLY A 27 26.16 -11.84 -17.01
N LEU A 28 25.14 -10.99 -17.20
CA LEU A 28 24.12 -11.13 -18.24
C LEU A 28 24.69 -10.89 -19.64
N PHE A 29 24.16 -11.63 -20.61
CA PHE A 29 24.28 -11.24 -22.02
C PHE A 29 23.37 -10.03 -22.28
N VAL A 30 23.89 -9.01 -22.97
CA VAL A 30 23.16 -7.75 -23.22
C VAL A 30 22.50 -7.80 -24.60
N ASP A 31 21.38 -8.51 -24.70
CA ASP A 31 20.59 -8.67 -25.93
C ASP A 31 19.38 -7.74 -26.02
N GLY A 32 18.89 -7.26 -24.86
CA GLY A 32 17.65 -6.51 -24.74
C GLY A 32 16.41 -7.37 -24.63
N ASP A 33 16.55 -8.67 -24.34
CA ASP A 33 15.45 -9.59 -24.05
C ASP A 33 15.32 -9.78 -22.53
N TYR A 34 14.17 -9.39 -21.97
CA TYR A 34 13.88 -9.61 -20.56
C TYR A 34 13.33 -11.04 -20.40
N GLY A 35 14.22 -12.03 -20.52
CA GLY A 35 13.93 -13.43 -20.23
C GLY A 35 14.21 -13.81 -18.78
N ASP A 36 14.13 -15.12 -18.49
CA ASP A 36 14.27 -15.71 -17.16
C ASP A 36 15.59 -15.31 -16.46
N THR A 37 16.70 -15.24 -17.20
CA THR A 37 18.01 -14.86 -16.65
C THR A 37 18.05 -13.39 -16.24
N THR A 38 17.41 -12.50 -17.00
CA THR A 38 17.31 -11.08 -16.67
C THR A 38 16.39 -10.89 -15.47
N GLU A 39 15.25 -11.59 -15.41
CA GLU A 39 14.35 -11.56 -14.25
C GLU A 39 15.05 -12.03 -12.98
N ALA A 40 15.74 -13.17 -13.02
CA ALA A 40 16.50 -13.70 -11.89
C ALA A 40 17.57 -12.72 -11.41
N ALA A 41 18.29 -12.07 -12.33
CA ALA A 41 19.27 -11.03 -11.97
C ALA A 41 18.63 -9.79 -11.34
N VAL A 42 17.43 -9.39 -11.78
CA VAL A 42 16.66 -8.31 -11.14
C VAL A 42 16.25 -8.70 -9.73
N ARG A 43 15.70 -9.90 -9.52
CA ARG A 43 15.34 -10.39 -8.17
C ARG A 43 16.54 -10.46 -7.25
N ALA A 44 17.65 -11.04 -7.71
CA ALA A 44 18.90 -11.11 -6.95
C ALA A 44 19.41 -9.71 -6.57
N TYR A 45 19.35 -8.75 -7.50
CA TYR A 45 19.68 -7.37 -7.20
C TYR A 45 18.74 -6.76 -6.16
N GLN A 46 17.42 -6.90 -6.32
CA GLN A 46 16.40 -6.39 -5.40
C GLN A 46 16.62 -6.93 -3.98
N LEU A 47 16.80 -8.25 -3.84
CA LEU A 47 17.12 -8.89 -2.55
C LEU A 47 18.38 -8.30 -1.92
N ARG A 48 19.45 -8.15 -2.71
CA ARG A 48 20.74 -7.65 -2.23
C ARG A 48 20.67 -6.22 -1.71
N VAL A 49 19.83 -5.37 -2.29
CA VAL A 49 19.62 -3.99 -1.83
C VAL A 49 18.44 -3.85 -0.86
N GLY A 50 17.76 -4.94 -0.52
CA GLY A 50 16.66 -4.99 0.44
C GLY A 50 15.28 -4.67 -0.13
N LEU A 51 15.14 -4.34 -1.42
CA LEU A 51 13.85 -4.09 -2.07
C LEU A 51 12.97 -5.35 -2.12
N VAL A 52 11.66 -5.16 -2.28
CA VAL A 52 10.74 -6.22 -2.69
C VAL A 52 11.27 -6.89 -3.96
N ALA A 53 11.55 -8.19 -3.88
CA ALA A 53 12.15 -8.94 -4.99
C ALA A 53 11.07 -9.57 -5.89
N ASP A 54 10.31 -8.72 -6.57
CA ASP A 54 9.20 -9.09 -7.46
C ASP A 54 9.63 -9.42 -8.89
N GLY A 55 10.91 -9.23 -9.22
CA GLY A 55 11.45 -9.47 -10.55
C GLY A 55 11.05 -8.42 -11.59
N ILE A 56 10.45 -7.30 -11.15
CA ILE A 56 10.02 -6.20 -12.00
C ILE A 56 10.97 -5.02 -11.82
N ALA A 57 11.58 -4.56 -12.92
CA ALA A 57 12.38 -3.34 -12.92
C ALA A 57 11.48 -2.09 -13.07
N GLY A 58 10.74 -1.78 -12.00
CA GLY A 58 9.92 -0.58 -11.86
C GLY A 58 10.71 0.66 -11.40
N SER A 59 9.98 1.73 -11.07
CA SER A 59 10.55 3.01 -10.58
C SER A 59 11.59 2.83 -9.47
N LYS A 60 11.26 2.03 -8.45
CA LYS A 60 12.11 1.76 -7.27
C LYS A 60 13.41 1.04 -7.65
N THR A 61 13.29 -0.06 -8.40
CA THR A 61 14.46 -0.82 -8.89
C THR A 61 15.37 0.05 -9.75
N LEU A 62 14.79 0.80 -10.70
CA LEU A 62 15.55 1.67 -11.60
C LEU A 62 16.22 2.84 -10.87
N ALA A 63 15.56 3.43 -9.88
CA ALA A 63 16.12 4.51 -9.06
C ALA A 63 17.30 4.03 -8.21
N THR A 64 17.18 2.87 -7.56
CA THR A 64 18.30 2.32 -6.76
C THR A 64 19.50 1.93 -7.63
N LEU A 65 19.26 1.39 -8.84
CA LEU A 65 20.34 1.14 -9.81
C LEU A 65 21.06 2.43 -10.24
N ALA A 66 20.35 3.55 -10.21
CA ALA A 66 20.91 4.89 -10.44
C ALA A 66 21.57 5.50 -9.18
N GLY A 67 21.53 4.82 -8.03
CA GLY A 67 22.14 5.24 -6.77
C GLY A 67 21.22 5.99 -5.81
N ALA A 68 19.91 5.98 -6.04
CA ALA A 68 18.95 6.56 -5.10
C ALA A 68 18.87 5.74 -3.81
N ASP A 69 18.58 6.44 -2.70
CA ASP A 69 18.31 5.81 -1.41
C ASP A 69 16.97 5.07 -1.43
N CYS A 70 16.92 3.91 -0.75
CA CYS A 70 15.74 3.06 -0.61
C CYS A 70 15.36 2.80 0.86
N SER A 71 15.94 3.54 1.80
CA SER A 71 15.68 3.38 3.24
C SER A 71 14.19 3.48 3.59
N ALA A 72 13.44 4.37 2.93
CA ALA A 72 12.02 4.57 3.14
C ALA A 72 11.11 3.62 2.34
N LEU A 73 11.68 2.75 1.48
CA LEU A 73 10.92 1.82 0.64
C LEU A 73 10.60 0.52 1.37
N LEU A 74 9.59 -0.19 0.89
CA LEU A 74 9.18 -1.47 1.44
C LEU A 74 10.27 -2.53 1.20
N HIS A 75 10.65 -3.24 2.26
CA HIS A 75 11.71 -4.22 2.22
C HIS A 75 11.21 -5.65 2.14
N ASN A 76 11.95 -6.51 1.44
CA ASN A 76 11.58 -7.92 1.31
C ASN A 76 11.51 -8.64 2.67
N ALA A 77 12.40 -8.30 3.60
CA ALA A 77 12.40 -8.87 4.94
C ALA A 77 11.07 -8.65 5.67
N THR A 78 10.43 -7.49 5.45
CA THR A 78 9.13 -7.15 6.02
C THR A 78 8.02 -8.05 5.45
N LEU A 79 8.05 -8.36 4.16
CA LEU A 79 7.11 -9.30 3.54
C LEU A 79 7.30 -10.73 4.08
N ALA A 80 8.55 -11.18 4.22
CA ALA A 80 8.88 -12.49 4.79
C ALA A 80 8.42 -12.63 6.25
N ALA A 81 8.62 -11.58 7.06
CA ALA A 81 8.14 -11.54 8.43
C ALA A 81 6.61 -11.58 8.49
N ALA A 82 5.91 -10.84 7.62
CA ALA A 82 4.46 -10.86 7.54
C ALA A 82 3.90 -12.22 7.08
N ALA A 83 4.55 -12.89 6.12
CA ALA A 83 4.17 -14.23 5.68
C ALA A 83 4.20 -15.21 6.86
N THR A 84 5.29 -15.15 7.65
CA THR A 84 5.45 -15.97 8.86
C THR A 84 4.38 -15.63 9.91
N ARG A 85 4.18 -14.34 10.21
CA ARG A 85 3.20 -13.84 11.19
C ARG A 85 1.76 -14.24 10.82
N LEU A 86 1.40 -14.10 9.55
CA LEU A 86 0.08 -14.44 9.05
C LEU A 86 -0.08 -15.93 8.77
N GLY A 87 0.98 -16.74 8.84
CA GLY A 87 0.94 -18.18 8.58
C GLY A 87 0.54 -18.51 7.14
N VAL A 88 1.13 -17.81 6.16
CA VAL A 88 0.91 -18.00 4.73
C VAL A 88 2.24 -18.11 3.99
N GLU A 89 2.22 -18.63 2.77
CA GLU A 89 3.40 -18.65 1.90
C GLU A 89 3.84 -17.22 1.55
N LEU A 90 5.14 -16.99 1.42
CA LEU A 90 5.69 -15.70 1.02
C LEU A 90 5.12 -15.24 -0.34
N ALA A 91 4.94 -16.16 -1.29
CA ALA A 91 4.29 -15.87 -2.58
C ALA A 91 2.87 -15.30 -2.43
N THR A 92 2.13 -15.65 -1.38
CA THR A 92 0.81 -15.06 -1.08
C THR A 92 0.94 -13.60 -0.69
N ILE A 93 1.95 -13.24 0.12
CA ILE A 93 2.20 -11.85 0.51
C ILE A 93 2.71 -11.03 -0.67
N TYR A 94 3.57 -11.57 -1.52
CA TYR A 94 3.99 -10.91 -2.75
C TYR A 94 2.81 -10.61 -3.68
N ALA A 95 1.92 -11.58 -3.90
CA ALA A 95 0.73 -11.38 -4.73
C ALA A 95 -0.17 -10.26 -4.20
N VAL A 96 -0.40 -10.25 -2.89
CA VAL A 96 -1.19 -9.21 -2.24
C VAL A 96 -0.50 -7.85 -2.31
N ASN A 97 0.82 -7.79 -2.04
CA ASN A 97 1.58 -6.54 -2.17
C ASN A 97 1.52 -6.00 -3.61
N GLU A 98 1.69 -6.85 -4.61
CA GLU A 98 1.66 -6.45 -6.03
C GLU A 98 0.29 -5.88 -6.45
N VAL A 99 -0.80 -6.47 -5.97
CA VAL A 99 -2.16 -6.14 -6.45
C VAL A 99 -2.85 -5.08 -5.59
N GLU A 100 -2.66 -5.10 -4.28
CA GLU A 100 -3.37 -4.23 -3.33
C GLU A 100 -2.59 -2.96 -2.98
N SER A 101 -1.28 -2.95 -3.23
CA SER A 101 -0.49 -1.72 -3.11
C SER A 101 -0.78 -0.79 -4.29
N GLN A 102 -0.85 0.50 -4.01
CA GLN A 102 -0.84 1.53 -5.06
C GLN A 102 0.56 1.82 -5.63
N GLY A 103 1.53 0.92 -5.39
CA GLY A 103 2.91 0.99 -5.86
C GLY A 103 3.77 1.90 -4.99
N GLU A 104 3.47 3.19 -4.97
CA GLU A 104 4.22 4.21 -4.22
C GLU A 104 3.44 4.66 -2.97
N GLY A 105 4.04 4.49 -1.80
CA GLY A 105 3.49 4.91 -0.52
C GLY A 105 3.63 6.40 -0.23
N PHE A 106 4.47 7.10 -1.00
CA PHE A 106 4.80 8.50 -0.81
C PHE A 106 4.63 9.30 -2.11
N LEU A 107 4.21 10.55 -1.96
CA LEU A 107 4.22 11.59 -2.98
C LEU A 107 5.57 12.30 -2.95
N SER A 108 6.02 12.79 -4.10
CA SER A 108 7.21 13.66 -4.15
C SER A 108 6.84 15.13 -3.84
N PRO A 109 7.52 15.81 -2.89
CA PRO A 109 8.55 15.30 -1.99
C PRO A 109 7.99 14.75 -0.65
N GLY A 110 8.32 13.48 -0.35
CA GLY A 110 8.36 12.87 0.99
C GLY A 110 7.06 12.73 1.81
N ARG A 111 5.87 13.09 1.31
CA ARG A 111 4.63 12.98 2.10
C ARG A 111 3.93 11.65 1.84
N PRO A 112 3.35 10.97 2.83
CA PRO A 112 2.61 9.73 2.57
C PRO A 112 1.43 10.04 1.65
N LYS A 113 1.12 9.09 0.77
CA LYS A 113 -0.08 9.19 -0.06
C LYS A 113 -1.31 9.12 0.85
N ILE A 114 -2.24 10.05 0.66
CA ILE A 114 -3.49 10.07 1.42
C ILE A 114 -4.68 10.35 0.51
N LEU A 115 -5.87 9.95 0.97
CA LEU A 115 -7.14 10.44 0.45
C LEU A 115 -8.01 10.86 1.64
N PHE A 116 -8.43 12.12 1.67
CA PHE A 116 -9.28 12.64 2.73
C PHE A 116 -10.77 12.48 2.37
N GLU A 117 -11.51 11.82 3.25
CA GLU A 117 -12.91 11.47 3.09
C GLU A 117 -13.82 12.39 3.92
N ARG A 118 -14.36 13.44 3.29
CA ARG A 118 -15.24 14.42 3.96
C ARG A 118 -16.48 13.81 4.62
N HIS A 119 -16.92 12.66 4.13
CA HIS A 119 -18.05 11.93 4.67
C HIS A 119 -17.71 11.09 5.88
N VAL A 120 -16.48 10.57 5.92
CA VAL A 120 -15.93 9.98 7.13
C VAL A 120 -15.73 11.07 8.18
N MET A 121 -15.22 12.25 7.83
CA MET A 121 -15.10 13.39 8.75
C MET A 121 -16.42 13.73 9.43
N TYR A 122 -17.49 13.84 8.64
CA TYR A 122 -18.85 14.04 9.16
C TYR A 122 -19.25 12.94 10.15
N GLN A 123 -19.07 11.67 9.80
CA GLN A 123 -19.38 10.52 10.67
C GLN A 123 -18.55 10.52 11.95
N ARG A 124 -17.24 10.85 11.87
CA ARG A 124 -16.33 10.86 13.02
C ARG A 124 -16.63 11.98 14.01
N ILE A 125 -17.09 13.14 13.54
CA ILE A 125 -17.56 14.26 14.39
C ILE A 125 -18.85 13.88 15.12
N ALA A 126 -19.75 13.15 14.44
CA ALA A 126 -21.02 12.71 15.01
C ALA A 126 -20.89 11.49 15.95
N LEU A 127 -19.73 10.84 16.00
CA LEU A 127 -19.53 9.58 16.72
C LEU A 127 -19.40 9.81 18.24
N PRO A 128 -20.28 9.22 19.07
CA PRO A 128 -20.08 9.16 20.51
C PRO A 128 -18.87 8.26 20.85
N ARG A 129 -17.98 8.73 21.72
CA ARG A 129 -16.74 8.06 22.13
C ARG A 129 -16.68 7.72 23.62
N SER A 130 -17.48 8.41 24.43
CA SER A 130 -17.58 8.22 25.88
C SER A 130 -19.04 8.03 26.30
N PRO A 131 -19.31 7.32 27.41
CA PRO A 131 -20.68 7.12 27.90
C PRO A 131 -21.48 8.40 28.18
N GLY A 132 -20.80 9.54 28.40
CA GLY A 132 -21.44 10.84 28.63
C GLY A 132 -21.68 11.68 27.38
N ASP A 133 -21.33 11.19 26.20
CA ASP A 133 -21.50 11.95 24.96
C ASP A 133 -22.97 11.97 24.51
N ASP A 134 -23.50 13.17 24.26
CA ASP A 134 -24.82 13.36 23.67
C ASP A 134 -24.75 13.20 22.14
N ALA A 135 -25.24 12.06 21.66
CA ALA A 135 -25.27 11.73 20.24
C ALA A 135 -26.05 12.75 19.39
N SER A 136 -27.14 13.33 19.91
CA SER A 136 -27.92 14.33 19.18
C SER A 136 -27.17 15.65 19.09
N ALA A 137 -26.46 16.06 20.15
CA ALA A 137 -25.61 17.24 20.12
C ALA A 137 -24.42 17.09 19.17
N LEU A 138 -23.78 15.91 19.13
CA LEU A 138 -22.70 15.59 18.20
C LEU A 138 -23.17 15.60 16.75
N GLN A 139 -24.34 15.03 16.48
CA GLN A 139 -24.98 15.06 15.17
C GLN A 139 -25.27 16.50 14.72
N ALA A 140 -25.86 17.32 15.58
CA ALA A 140 -26.11 18.73 15.30
C ALA A 140 -24.82 19.54 15.08
N ARG A 141 -23.72 19.18 15.76
CA ARG A 141 -22.39 19.75 15.49
C ARG A 141 -21.91 19.37 14.08
N ALA A 142 -22.01 18.10 13.69
CA ALA A 142 -21.63 17.64 12.36
C ALA A 142 -22.43 18.34 11.25
N ASP A 143 -23.73 18.51 11.43
CA ASP A 143 -24.61 19.20 10.47
C ASP A 143 -24.24 20.69 10.31
N ARG A 144 -23.99 21.39 11.42
CA ARG A 144 -23.53 22.79 11.38
C ARG A 144 -22.19 22.93 10.65
N LEU A 145 -21.24 22.04 10.94
CA LEU A 145 -19.93 22.05 10.27
C LEU A 145 -20.04 21.65 8.79
N ALA A 146 -20.96 20.77 8.43
CA ALA A 146 -21.23 20.43 7.03
C ALA A 146 -21.80 21.61 6.24
N ALA A 147 -22.64 22.44 6.87
CA ALA A 147 -23.14 23.67 6.27
C ALA A 147 -22.04 24.73 6.12
N GLN A 148 -21.15 24.85 7.10
CA GLN A 148 -20.07 25.85 7.12
C GLN A 148 -18.89 25.47 6.20
N PHE A 149 -18.54 24.17 6.16
CA PHE A 149 -17.36 23.64 5.46
C PHE A 149 -17.70 22.45 4.55
N PRO A 150 -18.61 22.60 3.56
CA PRO A 150 -19.15 21.48 2.77
C PRO A 150 -18.12 20.70 1.93
N ALA A 151 -16.93 21.27 1.68
CA ALA A 151 -15.82 20.62 1.00
C ALA A 151 -15.03 19.65 1.91
N LEU A 152 -15.10 19.84 3.24
CA LEU A 152 -14.32 19.11 4.24
C LEU A 152 -15.19 18.25 5.18
N VAL A 153 -16.46 18.64 5.36
CA VAL A 153 -17.43 17.92 6.17
C VAL A 153 -18.71 17.81 5.33
N ASN A 154 -19.15 16.60 5.02
CA ASN A 154 -20.38 16.41 4.23
C ASN A 154 -20.91 14.98 4.38
N ALA A 155 -22.22 14.77 4.56
CA ALA A 155 -22.78 13.41 4.62
C ALA A 155 -22.53 12.58 3.34
N ARG A 156 -22.25 13.21 2.20
CA ARG A 156 -21.97 12.56 0.92
C ARG A 156 -20.47 12.50 0.60
N PRO A 157 -19.97 11.40 0.01
CA PRO A 157 -18.57 11.28 -0.42
C PRO A 157 -18.22 12.30 -1.51
N GLY A 158 -16.93 12.40 -1.84
CA GLY A 158 -16.42 13.28 -2.90
C GLY A 158 -15.66 14.52 -2.41
N GLY A 159 -15.49 15.48 -3.33
CA GLY A 159 -14.68 16.68 -3.09
C GLY A 159 -13.17 16.42 -3.15
N TYR A 160 -12.76 15.30 -3.74
CA TYR A 160 -11.36 14.91 -3.87
C TYR A 160 -10.60 15.89 -4.78
N ALA A 161 -9.44 16.33 -4.33
CA ALA A 161 -8.47 17.08 -5.12
C ALA A 161 -7.39 16.15 -5.70
N GLY A 162 -7.04 15.09 -4.97
CA GLY A 162 -6.03 14.11 -5.37
C GLY A 162 -4.58 14.59 -5.17
N GLY A 163 -3.66 13.63 -5.11
CA GLY A 163 -2.22 13.91 -4.99
C GLY A 163 -1.86 14.77 -3.78
N ALA A 164 -0.95 15.73 -3.97
CA ALA A 164 -0.46 16.58 -2.89
C ALA A 164 -1.52 17.54 -2.31
N ALA A 165 -2.58 17.83 -3.06
CA ALA A 165 -3.65 18.73 -2.61
C ALA A 165 -4.50 18.10 -1.49
N GLU A 166 -4.54 16.78 -1.37
CA GLU A 166 -5.21 16.11 -0.24
C GLU A 166 -4.58 16.48 1.11
N HIS A 167 -3.28 16.75 1.15
CA HIS A 167 -2.61 17.21 2.39
C HIS A 167 -3.07 18.61 2.81
N GLN A 168 -3.42 19.48 1.86
CA GLN A 168 -3.99 20.78 2.18
C GLN A 168 -5.40 20.61 2.74
N ARG A 169 -6.23 19.75 2.14
CA ARG A 169 -7.56 19.41 2.66
C ARG A 169 -7.50 18.86 4.09
N LEU A 170 -6.58 17.91 4.34
CA LEU A 170 -6.37 17.34 5.66
C LEU A 170 -5.89 18.39 6.68
N ALA A 171 -4.97 19.27 6.29
CA ALA A 171 -4.48 20.34 7.15
C ALA A 171 -5.60 21.31 7.55
N SER A 172 -6.47 21.67 6.60
CA SER A 172 -7.67 22.48 6.89
C SER A 172 -8.68 21.72 7.76
N ALA A 173 -8.89 20.43 7.52
CA ALA A 173 -9.79 19.61 8.35
C ALA A 173 -9.29 19.49 9.80
N ARG A 174 -7.97 19.41 10.02
CA ARG A 174 -7.36 19.40 11.36
C ARG A 174 -7.65 20.68 12.16
N GLN A 175 -7.86 21.82 11.50
CA GLN A 175 -8.28 23.07 12.16
C GLN A 175 -9.75 23.02 12.62
N ILE A 176 -10.58 22.15 12.01
CA ILE A 176 -11.98 21.95 12.40
C ILE A 176 -12.04 20.96 13.58
N ASP A 177 -11.35 19.83 13.46
CA ASP A 177 -11.25 18.83 14.51
C ASP A 177 -9.94 18.03 14.36
N ALA A 178 -9.05 18.19 15.33
CA ALA A 178 -7.68 17.66 15.27
C ALA A 178 -7.62 16.13 15.30
N GLN A 179 -8.59 15.48 15.95
CA GLN A 179 -8.67 14.02 16.06
C GLN A 179 -9.43 13.41 14.89
N CYS A 180 -10.60 13.96 14.52
CA CYS A 180 -11.43 13.39 13.47
C CYS A 180 -10.78 13.50 12.09
N ALA A 181 -10.00 14.55 11.83
CA ALA A 181 -9.36 14.76 10.54
C ALA A 181 -8.41 13.63 10.12
N PRO A 182 -7.38 13.25 10.91
CA PRO A 182 -6.51 12.14 10.54
C PRO A 182 -7.23 10.78 10.55
N GLU A 183 -8.27 10.60 11.37
CA GLU A 183 -9.12 9.41 11.33
C GLU A 183 -9.90 9.27 10.01
N SER A 184 -10.15 10.40 9.35
CA SER A 184 -10.97 10.50 8.13
C SER A 184 -10.16 10.50 6.85
N ALA A 185 -8.88 10.14 6.92
CA ALA A 185 -8.04 9.92 5.75
C ALA A 185 -7.58 8.45 5.68
N SER A 186 -7.42 7.95 4.45
CA SER A 186 -6.65 6.75 4.17
C SER A 186 -5.17 7.10 4.02
N TRP A 187 -4.28 6.17 4.37
CA TRP A 187 -2.85 6.45 4.45
C TRP A 187 -2.00 5.38 3.76
N GLY A 188 -0.94 5.86 3.09
CA GLY A 188 0.13 5.05 2.53
C GLY A 188 -0.26 4.20 1.32
N ALA A 189 0.63 3.28 0.96
CA ALA A 189 0.52 2.43 -0.22
C ALA A 189 -0.75 1.56 -0.22
N PHE A 190 -1.21 1.15 0.96
CA PHE A 190 -2.36 0.26 1.15
C PHE A 190 -3.65 1.00 1.51
N GLN A 191 -3.61 2.32 1.66
CA GLN A 191 -4.80 3.15 1.93
C GLN A 191 -5.61 2.73 3.16
N ILE A 192 -4.93 2.36 4.25
CA ILE A 192 -5.59 2.03 5.53
C ILE A 192 -6.19 3.30 6.15
N MET A 193 -7.48 3.24 6.52
CA MET A 193 -8.18 4.38 7.12
C MET A 193 -7.69 4.66 8.55
N GLY A 194 -7.46 5.94 8.86
CA GLY A 194 -6.95 6.36 10.18
C GLY A 194 -7.88 6.03 11.35
N TYR A 195 -9.20 5.94 11.13
CA TYR A 195 -10.14 5.53 12.18
C TYR A 195 -9.91 4.09 12.68
N HIS A 196 -9.13 3.27 11.97
CA HIS A 196 -8.72 1.95 12.43
C HIS A 196 -7.60 1.98 13.47
N ALA A 197 -6.88 3.10 13.66
CA ALA A 197 -5.66 3.18 14.47
C ALA A 197 -5.76 2.44 15.82
N LEU A 198 -6.76 2.77 16.65
CA LEU A 198 -6.92 2.13 17.96
C LEU A 198 -7.25 0.63 17.86
N ARG A 199 -8.11 0.24 16.90
CA ARG A 199 -8.46 -1.17 16.66
C ARG A 199 -7.24 -1.99 16.20
N LEU A 200 -6.30 -1.36 15.50
CA LEU A 200 -5.04 -1.96 15.06
C LEU A 200 -3.93 -1.84 16.12
N GLY A 201 -4.26 -1.46 17.35
CA GLY A 201 -3.31 -1.44 18.46
C GLY A 201 -2.27 -0.32 18.39
N TYR A 202 -2.53 0.77 17.66
CA TYR A 202 -1.78 2.01 17.82
C TYR A 202 -2.33 2.78 19.04
N ALA A 203 -1.46 3.51 19.74
CA ALA A 203 -1.82 4.30 20.92
C ALA A 203 -2.76 5.46 20.58
N SER A 204 -2.64 6.02 19.38
CA SER A 204 -3.52 7.07 18.89
C SER A 204 -3.50 7.15 17.35
N VAL A 205 -4.43 7.91 16.78
CA VAL A 205 -4.39 8.22 15.35
C VAL A 205 -3.16 9.06 14.99
N ASP A 206 -2.65 9.90 15.90
CA ASP A 206 -1.43 10.67 15.64
C ASP A 206 -0.19 9.79 15.60
N GLU A 207 -0.11 8.74 16.45
CA GLU A 207 0.96 7.75 16.35
C GLU A 207 0.87 6.99 15.02
N PHE A 208 -0.33 6.55 14.65
CA PHE A 208 -0.57 5.90 13.36
C PHE A 208 -0.08 6.78 12.21
N VAL A 209 -0.48 8.05 12.16
CA VAL A 209 -0.05 9.00 11.12
C VAL A 209 1.46 9.21 11.10
N ARG A 210 2.09 9.33 12.28
CA ARG A 210 3.54 9.45 12.40
C ARG A 210 4.26 8.25 11.77
N LEU A 211 3.79 7.03 12.06
CA LEU A 211 4.35 5.81 11.51
C LEU A 211 4.09 5.68 10.00
N MET A 212 2.89 6.02 9.52
CA MET A 212 2.60 6.03 8.07
C MET A 212 3.48 7.02 7.29
N SER A 213 3.95 8.07 7.96
CA SER A 213 4.84 9.09 7.39
C SER A 213 6.32 8.72 7.46
N GLN A 214 6.68 7.61 8.13
CA GLN A 214 8.05 7.23 8.36
C GLN A 214 8.66 6.51 7.14
N ASP A 215 8.04 5.40 6.73
CA ASP A 215 8.51 4.56 5.63
C ASP A 215 7.38 3.62 5.15
N GLU A 216 7.58 2.97 4.01
CA GLU A 216 6.58 2.04 3.45
C GLU A 216 6.48 0.73 4.24
N ASN A 217 7.50 0.37 5.05
CA ASN A 217 7.43 -0.79 5.93
C ASN A 217 6.35 -0.59 7.01
N GLN A 218 6.26 0.61 7.57
CA GLN A 218 5.19 0.94 8.51
C GLN A 218 3.81 0.98 7.84
N GLN A 219 3.72 1.45 6.60
CA GLN A 219 2.47 1.41 5.84
C GLN A 219 2.01 -0.02 5.58
N PHE A 220 2.94 -0.92 5.27
CA PHE A 220 2.67 -2.34 5.13
C PHE A 220 2.33 -3.01 6.48
N GLU A 221 2.97 -2.63 7.58
CA GLU A 221 2.62 -3.11 8.92
C GLU A 221 1.17 -2.78 9.28
N ALA A 222 0.68 -1.57 8.98
CA ALA A 222 -0.74 -1.23 9.17
C ALA A 222 -1.67 -2.15 8.38
N PHE A 223 -1.29 -2.50 7.15
CA PHE A 223 -2.04 -3.43 6.32
C PHE A 223 -2.06 -4.86 6.90
N VAL A 224 -0.91 -5.35 7.39
CA VAL A 224 -0.81 -6.66 8.06
C VAL A 224 -1.71 -6.71 9.30
N ARG A 225 -1.64 -5.68 10.16
CA ARG A 225 -2.52 -5.57 11.34
C ARG A 225 -4.00 -5.52 10.95
N PHE A 226 -4.33 -4.84 9.86
CA PHE A 226 -5.70 -4.79 9.35
C PHE A 226 -6.20 -6.19 8.95
N ILE A 227 -5.39 -6.98 8.24
CA ILE A 227 -5.73 -8.36 7.92
C ILE A 227 -5.97 -9.19 9.19
N GLU A 228 -5.10 -9.07 10.20
CA GLU A 228 -5.25 -9.82 11.46
C GLU A 228 -6.50 -9.42 12.24
N ALA A 229 -6.85 -8.13 12.22
CA ALA A 229 -8.03 -7.60 12.89
C ALA A 229 -9.35 -8.02 12.19
N GLU A 230 -9.29 -8.61 11.00
CA GLU A 230 -10.43 -9.07 10.20
C GLU A 230 -10.40 -10.60 9.99
N PRO A 231 -10.95 -11.41 10.92
CA PRO A 231 -10.82 -12.87 10.90
C PRO A 231 -11.31 -13.54 9.60
N ALA A 232 -12.37 -13.00 8.99
CA ALA A 232 -12.88 -13.50 7.72
C ALA A 232 -11.91 -13.24 6.57
N LEU A 233 -11.24 -12.09 6.57
CA LEU A 233 -10.24 -11.71 5.58
C LEU A 233 -8.98 -12.58 5.73
N LEU A 234 -8.46 -12.74 6.95
CA LEU A 234 -7.33 -13.62 7.23
C LEU A 234 -7.61 -15.08 6.83
N LYS A 235 -8.81 -15.59 7.13
CA LYS A 235 -9.22 -16.94 6.73
C LYS A 235 -9.25 -17.09 5.21
N ALA A 236 -9.75 -16.09 4.49
CA ALA A 236 -9.75 -16.10 3.03
C ALA A 236 -8.33 -16.08 2.47
N LEU A 237 -7.44 -15.26 3.03
CA LEU A 237 -6.03 -15.17 2.62
C LEU A 237 -5.29 -16.50 2.83
N LYS A 238 -5.40 -17.10 4.03
CA LYS A 238 -4.80 -18.41 4.35
C LYS A 238 -5.28 -19.53 3.43
N ALA A 239 -6.56 -19.50 3.07
CA ALA A 239 -7.15 -20.46 2.15
C ALA A 239 -6.96 -20.10 0.67
N ARG A 240 -6.24 -19.00 0.35
CA ARG A 240 -6.06 -18.46 -1.00
C ARG A 240 -7.38 -18.29 -1.77
N LYS A 241 -8.45 -17.93 -1.06
CA LYS A 241 -9.77 -17.65 -1.63
C LYS A 241 -9.79 -16.22 -2.17
N TRP A 242 -9.12 -15.97 -3.29
CA TRP A 242 -8.86 -14.63 -3.83
C TRP A 242 -10.11 -13.77 -4.00
N ALA A 243 -11.22 -14.33 -4.50
CA ALA A 243 -12.49 -13.63 -4.61
C ALA A 243 -13.06 -13.20 -3.24
N ALA A 244 -12.97 -14.07 -2.23
CA ALA A 244 -13.44 -13.74 -0.88
C ALA A 244 -12.53 -12.70 -0.21
N PHE A 245 -11.21 -12.80 -0.41
CA PHE A 245 -10.24 -11.83 0.07
C PHE A 245 -10.45 -10.46 -0.58
N ALA A 246 -10.50 -10.41 -1.92
CA ALA A 246 -10.70 -9.19 -2.69
C ALA A 246 -12.05 -8.52 -2.36
N ARG A 247 -13.12 -9.29 -2.17
CA ARG A 247 -14.42 -8.74 -1.73
C ARG A 247 -14.33 -8.14 -0.32
N GLY A 248 -13.62 -8.81 0.59
CA GLY A 248 -13.45 -8.34 1.96
C GLY A 248 -12.61 -7.05 2.04
N TYR A 249 -11.59 -6.93 1.21
CA TYR A 249 -10.68 -5.78 1.20
C TYR A 249 -11.14 -4.63 0.31
N ASN A 250 -11.46 -4.91 -0.96
CA ASN A 250 -11.83 -3.91 -1.98
C ASN A 250 -13.35 -3.65 -2.05
N GLY A 251 -14.15 -4.38 -1.26
CA GLY A 251 -15.60 -4.26 -1.20
C GLY A 251 -16.34 -4.99 -2.34
N PRO A 252 -17.66 -4.82 -2.43
CA PRO A 252 -18.52 -5.64 -3.29
C PRO A 252 -18.26 -5.48 -4.80
N ASN A 253 -17.60 -4.39 -5.21
CA ASN A 253 -17.31 -4.10 -6.62
C ASN A 253 -15.95 -4.64 -7.09
N TYR A 254 -15.23 -5.41 -6.27
CA TYR A 254 -13.87 -5.91 -6.58
C TYR A 254 -13.75 -6.57 -7.97
N ALA A 255 -14.76 -7.35 -8.37
CA ALA A 255 -14.76 -8.09 -9.62
C ALA A 255 -14.70 -7.18 -10.86
N ARG A 256 -15.21 -5.95 -10.79
CA ARG A 256 -15.14 -4.98 -11.90
C ARG A 256 -13.69 -4.61 -12.24
N ASN A 257 -12.80 -4.67 -11.26
CA ASN A 257 -11.38 -4.34 -11.39
C ASN A 257 -10.49 -5.58 -11.46
N LEU A 258 -11.08 -6.79 -11.55
CA LEU A 258 -10.42 -8.09 -11.66
C LEU A 258 -9.42 -8.37 -10.53
N TYR A 259 -9.68 -7.88 -9.32
CA TYR A 259 -8.77 -8.05 -8.18
C TYR A 259 -8.49 -9.53 -7.88
N ASP A 260 -9.53 -10.36 -7.94
CA ASP A 260 -9.44 -11.81 -7.75
C ASP A 260 -8.52 -12.49 -8.76
N SER A 261 -8.77 -12.27 -10.06
CA SER A 261 -7.94 -12.87 -11.11
C SER A 261 -6.50 -12.38 -11.06
N LYS A 262 -6.29 -11.09 -10.77
CA LYS A 262 -4.94 -10.50 -10.61
C LYS A 262 -4.18 -11.11 -9.45
N LEU A 263 -4.83 -11.28 -8.29
CA LEU A 263 -4.24 -11.94 -7.12
C LEU A 263 -3.85 -13.38 -7.42
N GLU A 264 -4.74 -14.12 -8.09
CA GLU A 264 -4.47 -15.50 -8.46
C GLU A 264 -3.27 -15.62 -9.42
N GLU A 265 -3.25 -14.79 -10.45
CA GLU A 265 -2.16 -14.78 -11.44
C GLU A 265 -0.83 -14.37 -10.80
N ALA A 266 -0.83 -13.31 -9.98
CA ALA A 266 0.36 -12.87 -9.25
C ALA A 266 0.88 -13.98 -8.31
N TYR A 267 -0.01 -14.64 -7.58
CA TYR A 267 0.37 -15.76 -6.72
C TYR A 267 1.03 -16.89 -7.51
N ARG A 268 0.47 -17.30 -8.65
CA ARG A 268 1.06 -18.37 -9.48
C ARG A 268 2.46 -17.99 -9.98
N ARG A 269 2.67 -16.74 -10.41
CA ARG A 269 3.99 -16.24 -10.81
C ARG A 269 5.00 -16.34 -9.66
N HIS A 270 4.67 -15.79 -8.50
CA HIS A 270 5.58 -15.78 -7.35
C HIS A 270 5.82 -17.17 -6.77
N ALA A 271 4.81 -18.03 -6.72
CA ALA A 271 4.95 -19.40 -6.23
C ALA A 271 5.89 -20.23 -7.12
N SER A 272 5.82 -20.05 -8.44
CA SER A 272 6.70 -20.73 -9.39
C SER A 272 8.16 -20.28 -9.22
N CYS A 273 8.37 -18.98 -9.03
CA CYS A 273 9.71 -18.41 -8.83
C CYS A 273 10.33 -18.82 -7.49
N CYS A 274 9.60 -18.71 -6.37
CA CYS A 274 10.10 -19.13 -5.07
C CYS A 274 10.45 -20.63 -5.01
N ALA A 275 9.77 -21.48 -5.80
CA ALA A 275 10.10 -22.89 -5.91
C ALA A 275 11.43 -23.14 -6.65
N GLN A 276 11.79 -22.28 -7.61
CA GLN A 276 13.05 -22.37 -8.36
C GLN A 276 14.26 -21.90 -7.55
N GLU A 277 14.08 -20.95 -6.62
CA GLU A 277 15.14 -20.46 -5.73
C GLU A 277 15.50 -21.44 -4.59
N ALA A 278 14.61 -22.39 -4.29
CA ALA A 278 14.79 -23.39 -3.23
C ALA A 278 15.40 -24.73 -3.71
N ALA A 279 15.59 -24.89 -5.02
CA ALA A 279 16.10 -26.09 -5.67
C ALA A 279 17.58 -25.92 -6.08
#